data_AF-A0A090MZN8-F1
#
_entry.id   AF-A0A090MZN8-F1
#
_cell.length_a   1.000
_cell.length_b   1.000
_cell.length_c   1.000
_cell.angle_alpha   90.00
_cell.angle_beta   90.00
_cell.angle_gamma   90.00
#
_symmetry.space_group_name_H-M   'P 1'
#
loop_
_entity.id
_entity.type
_entity.pdbx_description
1 polymer ?
#
loop_
_entity_poly.entity_id
_entity_poly.type
_entity_poly.pdbx_seq_one_letter_code
_entity_poly.pdbx_strand_id
1 'polypeptide(L)'
;MNYNPFYYGSGILAGNKEVTISKPNTFVKLLPLVDYFFVTCPEFGAKEGFEKERILFFYPTGEDIKKQIDVTGYSDAVYNFTDNFLSKSKLLEKNEFEHRYITTDKYAQIMIRVENGRFTIGLSLKKKECKESDYMIHLKTIKIQLDT
;
A
#
# COMPACT_ATOMS: atom_id res chain seq x y z
N MET A 1 -15.96 29.52 -4.28
CA MET A 1 -16.26 28.12 -3.87
C MET A 1 -15.38 27.81 -2.66
N ASN A 2 -15.98 27.62 -1.48
CA ASN A 2 -15.23 27.34 -0.25
C ASN A 2 -15.15 25.83 -0.05
N TYR A 3 -13.93 25.30 -0.10
CA TYR A 3 -13.61 23.91 0.17
C TYR A 3 -13.46 23.72 1.68
N ASN A 4 -14.17 22.77 2.28
CA ASN A 4 -14.04 22.48 3.71
C ASN A 4 -13.82 20.97 3.93
N PRO A 5 -12.62 20.53 4.34
CA PRO A 5 -12.21 19.12 4.35
C PRO A 5 -12.88 18.26 5.45
N PHE A 6 -13.66 18.85 6.35
CA PHE A 6 -14.28 18.13 7.47
C PHE A 6 -15.55 17.35 7.12
N TYR A 7 -16.13 17.52 5.92
CA TYR A 7 -17.40 16.88 5.53
C TYR A 7 -17.31 15.36 5.30
N TYR A 8 -16.13 14.81 5.04
CA TYR A 8 -15.94 13.36 4.84
C TYR A 8 -15.64 12.58 6.12
N GLY A 9 -15.42 13.27 7.26
CA GLY A 9 -15.09 12.63 8.54
C GLY A 9 -16.29 12.15 9.37
N SER A 10 -17.51 12.53 9.01
CA SER A 10 -18.68 12.38 9.90
C SER A 10 -19.48 11.07 9.74
N GLY A 11 -19.07 10.16 8.85
CA GLY A 11 -19.83 8.95 8.54
C GLY A 11 -19.61 7.74 9.46
N ILE A 12 -18.71 7.81 10.45
CA ILE A 12 -18.22 6.60 11.15
C ILE A 12 -19.16 6.10 12.27
N LEU A 13 -20.25 6.80 12.62
CA LEU A 13 -21.05 6.48 13.82
C LEU A 13 -22.55 6.19 13.61
N ALA A 14 -22.97 5.55 12.50
CA ALA A 14 -24.37 5.17 12.32
C ALA A 14 -24.60 3.63 12.31
N GLY A 15 -25.00 3.12 13.49
CA GLY A 15 -25.95 2.03 13.73
C GLY A 15 -25.84 0.69 12.99
N ASN A 16 -25.56 -0.39 13.73
CA ASN A 16 -25.72 -1.78 13.28
C ASN A 16 -27.19 -2.14 13.05
N LYS A 17 -27.53 -2.64 11.85
CA LYS A 17 -28.69 -3.49 11.60
C LYS A 17 -28.27 -4.73 10.81
N GLU A 18 -28.84 -5.88 11.17
CA GLU A 18 -28.58 -7.20 10.58
C GLU A 18 -28.79 -7.20 9.06
N VAL A 19 -27.87 -7.84 8.33
CA VAL A 19 -27.85 -7.86 6.86
C VAL A 19 -28.56 -9.11 6.35
N THR A 20 -29.71 -8.92 5.71
CA THR A 20 -30.34 -9.92 4.83
C THR A 20 -29.60 -9.97 3.50
N ILE A 21 -29.31 -11.19 3.01
CA ILE A 21 -28.55 -11.42 1.78
C ILE A 21 -29.34 -10.90 0.57
N SER A 22 -28.80 -9.88 -0.10
CA SER A 22 -29.29 -9.38 -1.39
C SER A 22 -28.10 -9.21 -2.35
N LYS A 23 -28.38 -9.31 -3.67
CA LYS A 23 -27.55 -9.17 -4.89
C LYS A 23 -26.15 -8.51 -4.71
N PRO A 24 -25.13 -8.85 -5.53
CA PRO A 24 -23.75 -8.41 -5.34
C PRO A 24 -23.65 -6.88 -5.35
N ASN A 25 -23.79 -6.31 -4.16
CA ASN A 25 -23.54 -4.90 -3.89
C ASN A 25 -22.02 -4.77 -3.96
N THR A 26 -21.53 -4.25 -5.08
CA THR A 26 -20.10 -4.09 -5.42
C THR A 26 -19.43 -2.99 -4.58
N PHE A 27 -19.76 -2.91 -3.28
CA PHE A 27 -19.13 -2.04 -2.31
C PHE A 27 -18.33 -2.92 -1.35
N VAL A 28 -17.17 -3.36 -1.82
CA VAL A 28 -16.21 -4.06 -0.98
C VAL A 28 -15.58 -3.03 -0.04
N LYS A 29 -15.74 -3.23 1.27
CA LYS A 29 -15.00 -2.44 2.25
C LYS A 29 -13.52 -2.82 2.15
N LEU A 30 -12.68 -1.86 1.78
CA LEU A 30 -11.25 -2.09 1.60
C LEU A 30 -10.54 -2.45 2.91
N LEU A 31 -10.85 -1.74 4.01
CA LEU A 31 -10.12 -1.88 5.28
C LEU A 31 -10.05 -3.32 5.81
N PRO A 32 -11.13 -4.13 5.82
CA PRO A 32 -11.06 -5.55 6.18
C PRO A 32 -10.07 -6.39 5.35
N LEU A 33 -9.76 -5.97 4.12
CA LEU A 33 -8.84 -6.66 3.22
C LEU A 33 -7.39 -6.27 3.43
N VAL A 34 -7.14 -5.08 3.99
CA VAL A 34 -5.81 -4.54 4.21
C VAL A 34 -5.12 -5.27 5.36
N ASP A 35 -3.91 -5.76 5.11
CA ASP A 35 -2.98 -6.23 6.13
C ASP A 35 -2.21 -5.04 6.70
N TYR A 36 -1.61 -4.24 5.82
CA TYR A 36 -1.01 -2.97 6.16
C TYR A 36 -1.00 -2.00 4.97
N PHE A 37 -0.92 -0.71 5.28
CA PHE A 37 -0.65 0.35 4.32
C PHE A 37 0.38 1.30 4.95
N PHE A 38 1.35 1.77 4.18
CA PHE A 38 2.36 2.70 4.70
C PHE A 38 2.76 3.76 3.68
N VAL A 39 3.28 4.87 4.22
CA VAL A 39 4.00 5.89 3.46
C VAL A 39 5.34 6.11 4.16
N THR A 40 6.44 5.99 3.43
CA THR A 40 7.78 6.24 3.94
C THR A 40 8.56 7.23 3.10
N CYS A 41 9.54 7.86 3.73
CA CYS A 41 10.59 8.66 3.10
C CYS A 41 11.93 8.15 3.66
N PRO A 42 12.70 7.34 2.90
CA PRO A 42 13.94 6.74 3.39
C PRO A 42 14.97 7.74 3.94
N GLU A 43 14.96 8.97 3.43
CA GLU A 43 15.83 10.07 3.88
C GLU A 43 15.64 10.40 5.36
N PHE A 44 14.42 10.29 5.89
CA PHE A 44 14.11 10.70 7.26
C PHE A 44 14.52 9.70 8.33
N GLY A 45 15.06 8.52 7.99
CA GLY A 45 15.51 7.52 8.97
C GLY A 45 16.79 6.79 8.56
N ALA A 46 17.65 7.43 7.77
CA ALA A 46 18.84 6.80 7.19
C ALA A 46 19.94 6.47 8.21
N LYS A 47 19.90 7.10 9.40
CA LYS A 47 20.86 6.85 10.47
C LYS A 47 20.43 5.65 11.31
N GLU A 48 21.38 4.79 11.65
CA GLU A 48 21.14 3.64 12.54
C GLU A 48 20.52 4.09 13.86
N GLY A 49 19.41 3.43 14.24
CA GLY A 49 18.61 3.76 15.43
C GLY A 49 17.51 4.81 15.19
N PHE A 50 17.42 5.36 13.97
CA PHE A 50 16.41 6.36 13.57
C PHE A 50 15.43 5.82 12.53
N GLU A 51 15.36 4.49 12.35
CA GLU A 51 14.56 3.84 11.30
C GLU A 51 13.08 4.17 11.39
N LYS A 52 12.56 4.47 12.58
CA LYS A 52 11.16 4.89 12.78
C LYS A 52 10.83 6.21 12.07
N GLU A 53 11.82 7.09 11.92
CA GLU A 53 11.62 8.45 11.40
C GLU A 53 11.37 8.46 9.89
N ARG A 54 11.73 7.36 9.18
CA ARG A 54 11.35 7.18 7.78
C ARG A 54 9.85 6.96 7.59
N ILE A 55 9.12 6.56 8.65
CA ILE A 55 7.71 6.17 8.58
C ILE A 55 6.83 7.40 8.80
N LEU A 56 6.22 7.88 7.72
CA LEU A 56 5.34 9.05 7.75
C LEU A 56 3.89 8.67 8.07
N PHE A 57 3.49 7.48 7.64
CA PHE A 57 2.18 6.92 7.93
C PHE A 57 2.26 5.39 7.95
N PHE A 58 1.55 4.78 8.89
CA PHE A 58 1.34 3.34 8.92
C PHE A 58 -0.09 3.03 9.38
N TYR A 59 -0.75 2.14 8.65
CA TYR A 59 -2.04 1.57 8.99
C TYR A 59 -1.89 0.04 9.12
N PRO A 60 -2.45 -0.59 10.16
CA PRO A 60 -3.27 0.02 11.22
C PRO A 60 -2.45 0.89 12.19
N THR A 61 -3.05 1.97 12.70
CA THR A 61 -2.36 2.99 13.52
C THR A 61 -1.90 2.47 14.89
N GLY A 62 -2.42 1.32 15.34
CA GLY A 62 -2.04 0.65 16.58
C GLY A 62 -1.02 -0.47 16.40
N GLU A 63 -0.46 -0.65 15.20
CA GLU A 63 0.53 -1.69 14.94
C GLU A 63 1.83 -1.44 15.72
N ASP A 64 2.47 -2.51 16.19
CA ASP A 64 3.72 -2.41 16.94
C ASP A 64 4.83 -1.76 16.10
N ILE A 65 5.56 -0.80 16.69
CA ILE A 65 6.57 0.00 15.98
C ILE A 65 7.67 -0.87 15.36
N LYS A 66 8.05 -1.97 16.02
CA LYS A 66 9.06 -2.89 15.47
C LYS A 66 8.55 -3.52 14.19
N LYS A 67 7.28 -3.96 14.16
CA LYS A 67 6.67 -4.50 12.94
C LYS A 67 6.57 -3.45 11.84
N GLN A 68 6.26 -2.19 12.17
CA GLN A 68 6.27 -1.11 11.19
C GLN A 68 7.66 -0.91 10.57
N ILE A 69 8.70 -0.90 11.41
CA ILE A 69 10.11 -0.81 10.98
C ILE A 69 10.51 -2.00 10.11
N ASP A 70 10.12 -3.22 10.50
CA ASP A 70 10.45 -4.45 9.77
C ASP A 70 9.78 -4.47 8.38
N VAL A 71 8.49 -4.13 8.30
CA VAL A 71 7.73 -4.10 7.04
C VAL A 71 8.29 -3.03 6.09
N THR A 72 8.53 -1.83 6.61
CA THR A 72 9.05 -0.72 5.78
C THR A 72 10.50 -0.93 5.39
N GLY A 73 11.34 -1.47 6.28
CA GLY A 73 12.71 -1.86 5.98
C GLY A 73 12.81 -2.98 4.95
N TYR A 74 11.90 -3.95 5.00
CA TYR A 74 11.79 -4.98 3.96
C TYR A 74 11.47 -4.36 2.59
N SER A 75 10.56 -3.38 2.55
CA SER A 75 10.26 -2.65 1.31
C SER A 75 11.50 -1.97 0.72
N ASP A 76 12.26 -1.25 1.54
CA ASP A 76 13.49 -0.59 1.09
C ASP A 76 14.51 -1.62 0.58
N ALA A 77 14.65 -2.75 1.29
CA ALA A 77 15.56 -3.82 0.89
C ALA A 77 15.18 -4.45 -0.46
N VAL A 78 13.88 -4.63 -0.74
CA VAL A 78 13.40 -5.16 -2.02
C VAL A 78 13.74 -4.22 -3.17
N TYR A 79 13.52 -2.92 -3.03
CA TYR A 79 13.94 -1.96 -4.04
C TYR A 79 15.45 -2.01 -4.26
N ASN A 80 16.24 -1.83 -3.20
CA ASN A 80 17.69 -1.84 -3.30
C ASN A 80 18.23 -3.13 -3.94
N PHE A 81 17.63 -4.28 -3.63
CA PHE A 81 18.00 -5.54 -4.26
C PHE A 81 17.65 -5.55 -5.75
N THR A 82 16.41 -5.21 -6.10
CA THR A 82 15.89 -5.31 -7.48
C THR A 82 16.49 -4.27 -8.42
N ASP A 83 16.89 -3.09 -7.92
CA ASP A 83 17.53 -2.02 -8.70
C ASP A 83 18.86 -2.49 -9.32
N ASN A 84 19.57 -3.42 -8.66
CA ASN A 84 20.79 -4.04 -9.19
C ASN A 84 20.54 -4.87 -10.47
N PHE A 85 19.32 -5.35 -10.68
CA PHE A 85 18.95 -6.15 -11.85
C PHE A 85 18.34 -5.28 -12.96
N LEU A 86 17.61 -4.23 -12.59
CA LEU A 86 16.91 -3.35 -13.52
C LEU A 86 17.83 -2.31 -14.19
N SER A 87 18.88 -1.87 -13.50
CA SER A 87 19.90 -0.93 -14.00
C SER A 87 20.64 -1.40 -15.26
N LYS A 88 20.58 -2.70 -15.60
CA LYS A 88 21.18 -3.28 -16.81
C LYS A 88 20.23 -3.30 -18.01
N SER A 89 18.95 -2.99 -17.82
CA SER A 89 17.97 -2.93 -18.90
C SER A 89 17.82 -1.49 -19.40
N LYS A 90 18.26 -1.24 -20.64
CA LYS A 90 18.09 0.05 -21.35
C LYS A 90 16.61 0.40 -21.66
N LEU A 91 15.65 -0.41 -21.17
CA LEU A 91 14.23 -0.36 -21.52
C LEU A 91 13.36 0.39 -20.50
N LEU A 92 13.92 0.80 -19.36
CA LEU A 92 13.23 1.68 -18.44
C LEU A 92 13.48 3.13 -18.86
N GLU A 93 12.89 3.54 -19.98
CA GLU A 93 12.45 4.93 -20.08
C GLU A 93 11.66 5.23 -18.81
N LYS A 94 11.93 6.38 -18.19
CA LYS A 94 11.43 6.78 -16.86
C LYS A 94 9.93 6.52 -16.71
N ASN A 95 9.54 5.34 -16.23
CA ASN A 95 8.18 5.14 -15.71
C ASN A 95 8.03 6.12 -14.56
N GLU A 96 7.00 6.98 -14.63
CA GLU A 96 6.72 7.99 -13.61
C GLU A 96 6.55 7.34 -12.22
N PHE A 97 6.06 6.10 -12.19
CA PHE A 97 5.82 5.30 -11.00
C PHE A 97 6.59 3.98 -11.01
N GLU A 98 7.82 4.02 -10.49
CA GLU A 98 8.57 2.81 -10.21
C GLU A 98 7.82 1.97 -9.17
N HIS A 99 7.55 0.70 -9.47
CA HIS A 99 6.76 -0.14 -8.57
C HIS A 99 7.28 -1.57 -8.49
N ARG A 100 6.92 -2.27 -7.41
CA ARG A 100 7.18 -3.71 -7.22
C ARG A 100 5.92 -4.41 -6.74
N TYR A 101 5.72 -5.61 -7.26
CA TYR A 101 4.69 -6.53 -6.79
C TYR A 101 5.34 -7.69 -6.07
N ILE A 102 4.85 -7.97 -4.86
CA ILE A 102 5.30 -9.08 -4.04
C ILE A 102 4.08 -9.94 -3.73
N THR A 103 4.20 -11.24 -3.94
CA THR A 103 3.13 -12.18 -3.68
C THR A 103 3.65 -13.30 -2.80
N THR A 104 2.92 -13.59 -1.73
CA THR A 104 3.15 -14.75 -0.86
C THR A 104 1.91 -15.63 -0.87
N ASP A 105 1.91 -16.74 -0.14
CA ASP A 105 0.73 -17.59 -0.02
C ASP A 105 -0.46 -16.86 0.62
N LYS A 106 -0.18 -15.94 1.56
CA LYS A 106 -1.19 -15.23 2.36
C LYS A 106 -1.49 -13.82 1.85
N TYR A 107 -0.52 -13.15 1.26
CA TYR A 107 -0.59 -11.71 0.98
C TYR A 107 -0.26 -11.37 -0.47
N ALA A 108 -0.90 -10.33 -0.97
CA ALA A 108 -0.55 -9.65 -2.22
C ALA A 108 -0.18 -8.21 -1.89
N GLN A 109 1.07 -7.84 -2.18
CA GLN A 109 1.64 -6.55 -1.84
C GLN A 109 2.04 -5.81 -3.10
N ILE A 110 1.78 -4.50 -3.09
CA ILE A 110 2.32 -3.55 -4.03
C ILE A 110 3.06 -2.47 -3.24
N MET A 111 4.18 -2.03 -3.80
CA MET A 111 4.91 -0.87 -3.34
C MET A 111 5.24 0.00 -4.55
N ILE A 112 5.08 1.31 -4.40
CA ILE A 112 5.22 2.30 -5.45
C ILE A 112 6.12 3.42 -4.93
N ARG A 113 7.17 3.73 -5.67
CA ARG A 113 8.02 4.90 -5.47
C ARG A 113 7.38 6.09 -6.19
N VAL A 114 7.18 7.18 -5.46
CA VAL A 114 6.56 8.42 -5.95
C VAL A 114 7.51 9.59 -5.73
N GLU A 115 7.21 10.74 -6.35
CA GLU A 115 8.01 11.97 -6.20
C GLU A 115 9.50 11.73 -6.54
N ASN A 116 9.78 11.19 -7.73
CA ASN A 116 11.13 10.81 -8.18
C ASN A 116 11.85 9.80 -7.27
N GLY A 117 11.09 8.89 -6.66
CA GLY A 117 11.62 7.82 -5.80
C GLY A 117 11.96 8.26 -4.38
N ARG A 118 11.58 9.49 -4.00
CA ARG A 118 11.86 10.03 -2.66
C ARG A 118 10.94 9.44 -1.58
N PHE A 119 9.72 9.05 -1.97
CA PHE A 119 8.76 8.43 -1.06
C PHE A 119 8.34 7.05 -1.59
N THR A 120 8.00 6.15 -0.66
CA THR A 120 7.44 4.84 -0.98
C THR A 120 6.07 4.70 -0.36
N ILE A 121 5.08 4.33 -1.18
CA ILE A 121 3.74 3.97 -0.75
C ILE A 121 3.61 2.46 -0.86
N GLY A 122 3.25 1.78 0.22
CA GLY A 122 3.06 0.35 0.27
C GLY A 122 1.65 -0.04 0.68
N LEU A 123 1.12 -1.09 0.05
CA LEU A 123 -0.16 -1.70 0.39
C LEU A 123 -0.03 -3.22 0.35
N SER A 124 -0.43 -3.90 1.42
CA SER A 124 -0.57 -5.34 1.48
C SER A 124 -2.01 -5.74 1.72
N LEU A 125 -2.49 -6.70 0.93
CA LEU A 125 -3.85 -7.21 0.95
C LEU A 125 -3.84 -8.70 1.29
N LYS A 126 -4.79 -9.10 2.15
CA LYS A 126 -4.96 -10.48 2.61
C LYS A 126 -5.72 -11.27 1.56
N LYS A 127 -5.06 -12.24 0.95
CA LYS A 127 -5.58 -12.95 -0.23
C LYS A 127 -6.84 -13.75 0.07
N LYS A 128 -6.95 -14.32 1.27
CA LYS A 128 -8.12 -15.12 1.66
C LYS A 128 -9.36 -14.23 1.73
N GLU A 129 -9.28 -13.11 2.45
CA GLU A 129 -10.37 -12.15 2.59
C GLU A 129 -10.73 -11.48 1.26
N CYS A 130 -9.73 -11.21 0.41
CA CYS A 130 -9.98 -10.72 -0.95
C CYS A 130 -10.81 -11.71 -1.76
N LYS A 131 -10.48 -13.01 -1.71
CA LYS A 131 -11.25 -14.06 -2.39
C LYS A 131 -12.66 -14.21 -1.82
N GLU A 132 -12.80 -14.18 -0.50
CA GLU A 132 -14.10 -14.29 0.19
C GLU A 132 -15.03 -13.10 -0.09
N SER A 133 -14.44 -11.93 -0.35
CA SER A 133 -15.18 -10.69 -0.66
C SER A 133 -15.35 -10.43 -2.16
N ASP A 134 -15.01 -11.40 -3.02
CA ASP A 134 -14.99 -11.27 -4.48
C ASP A 134 -14.21 -10.04 -4.99
N TYR A 135 -13.12 -9.70 -4.28
CA TYR A 135 -12.23 -8.60 -4.61
C TYR A 135 -11.00 -9.11 -5.38
N MET A 136 -10.97 -8.83 -6.68
CA MET A 136 -9.87 -9.24 -7.56
C MET A 136 -8.82 -8.14 -7.72
N ILE A 137 -7.62 -8.36 -7.18
CA ILE A 137 -6.44 -7.54 -7.50
C ILE A 137 -5.94 -7.95 -8.89
N HIS A 138 -6.36 -7.22 -9.91
CA HIS A 138 -5.94 -7.51 -11.28
C HIS A 138 -4.63 -6.81 -11.62
N LEU A 139 -3.51 -7.54 -11.49
CA LEU A 139 -2.15 -7.03 -11.72
C LEU A 139 -1.98 -6.32 -13.07
N LYS A 140 -2.62 -6.80 -14.14
CA LYS A 140 -2.55 -6.12 -15.45
C LYS A 140 -3.22 -4.75 -15.40
N THR A 141 -4.32 -4.58 -14.67
CA THR A 141 -4.97 -3.27 -14.51
C THR A 141 -4.05 -2.31 -13.81
N ILE A 142 -3.38 -2.77 -12.74
CA ILE A 142 -2.48 -1.89 -11.99
C ILE A 142 -1.26 -1.51 -12.86
N LYS A 143 -0.67 -2.45 -13.60
CA LYS A 143 0.40 -2.14 -14.57
C LYS A 143 -0.04 -1.11 -15.59
N ILE A 144 -1.23 -1.28 -16.20
CA ILE A 144 -1.78 -0.32 -17.15
C ILE A 144 -1.90 1.08 -16.53
N GLN A 145 -2.32 1.20 -15.26
CA GLN A 145 -2.47 2.50 -14.61
C GLN A 145 -1.14 3.14 -14.20
N LEU A 146 -0.12 2.34 -13.89
CA LEU A 146 1.19 2.83 -13.43
C LEU A 146 2.21 3.03 -14.56
N ASP A 147 1.96 2.43 -15.73
CA ASP A 147 2.78 2.57 -16.94
C ASP A 147 2.16 3.55 -17.98
N THR A 148 1.08 4.27 -17.62
CA THR A 148 0.51 5.40 -18.39
C THR A 148 1.25 6.69 -18.12
#